data_AF-A0A534JIE6-F1
#
_entry.id   AF-A0A534JIE6-F1
#
_cell.length_a   1.000
_cell.length_b   1.000
_cell.length_c   1.000
_cell.angle_alpha   90.00
_cell.angle_beta   90.00
_cell.angle_gamma   90.00
#
_symmetry.space_group_name_H-M   'P 1'
#
loop_
_entity.id
_entity.type
_entity.pdbx_description
1 polymer ?
#
loop_
_entity_poly.entity_id
_entity_poly.type
_entity_poly.pdbx_seq_one_letter_code
_entity_poly.pdbx_strand_id
1 'polypeptide(L)'
;MSQSETLTTIWRLRCWRSSQLHTYVLTPGGAFNQESQESRAGEYWLSVAMGDIDNDGQIESVVAGQESTPSGGTYGALAVVRAVGTGFVHELDRYRWLSVTYPWSTVVGNPDGDLVTEFLTGSQRSPVDNAAELRAWNWNVPPKPDDSWPQFQRDTSHTGFSASTAPNTNALAWSQSSLVGGCYQHDRYSPVTYDGKVFVTIQDSFLGPTARSLAAGAGRVYYGAGVAGTPSFGVLASYQSSDGSLVWAKGSETFSRQFVFAPPVLSGDRIVVGTVGDNAAPPAPPGKVFAFDNNGNTVWTFSSGGDVLASQAIAGTKVYVRTGTELYSIPLDDPDGDGVISNPGQIDWKFSMGTWSGSRYALALVGSPAVAGNFVYIGSHDGYLYKVPRTDPTPGDKTMTLADLSTGGGWRSQLLGGWVASTPVVSQGAVYVGADSATSGRLYRLDDSSGIATWLVDFYRLGVSAPVVAAGKVFIMNRPTSTPSHNVSAYNATSGSLLWSKLVHSQSSNSSIGGSMALTGGYLFASNGFQDCSATYPGDSIAYLFAIKDP
;
A
#
# COMPACT_ATOMS: atom_id res chain seq x y z
N MET A 1 -3.73 -36.23 13.82
CA MET A 1 -3.24 -35.66 15.09
C MET A 1 -1.71 -35.69 15.06
N SER A 2 -1.11 -34.56 14.70
CA SER A 2 0.17 -34.06 15.22
C SER A 2 0.24 -32.63 14.71
N GLN A 3 -0.51 -31.75 15.37
CA GLN A 3 -0.22 -30.32 15.30
C GLN A 3 1.22 -30.19 15.82
N SER A 4 2.14 -29.68 15.00
CA SER A 4 3.32 -29.05 15.58
C SER A 4 2.79 -27.80 16.26
N GLU A 5 2.45 -27.91 17.53
CA GLU A 5 2.25 -26.75 18.37
C GLU A 5 3.50 -25.88 18.20
N THR A 6 3.31 -24.67 17.70
CA THR A 6 4.34 -23.64 17.73
C THR A 6 4.86 -23.57 19.15
N LEU A 7 6.15 -23.86 19.33
CA LEU A 7 6.85 -23.63 20.59
C LEU A 7 6.56 -22.19 21.01
N THR A 8 5.76 -22.03 22.06
CA THR A 8 5.49 -20.70 22.60
C THR A 8 6.61 -20.41 23.57
N THR A 9 7.48 -19.45 23.25
CA THR A 9 8.48 -19.02 24.22
C THR A 9 7.77 -18.24 25.32
N ILE A 10 7.73 -18.81 26.53
CA ILE A 10 7.07 -18.22 27.68
C ILE A 10 8.14 -17.88 28.71
N TRP A 11 8.34 -16.59 28.91
CA TRP A 11 9.40 -16.08 29.77
C TRP A 11 9.03 -16.21 31.25
N ARG A 12 10.02 -16.39 32.13
CA ARG A 12 9.82 -16.26 33.58
C ARG A 12 10.95 -15.46 34.17
N LEU A 13 10.60 -14.35 34.80
CA LEU A 13 11.53 -13.54 35.58
C LEU A 13 11.78 -14.20 36.94
N ARG A 14 13.03 -14.55 37.26
CA ARG A 14 13.43 -14.95 38.63
C ARG A 14 14.31 -13.86 39.20
N CYS A 15 13.69 -12.84 39.80
CA CYS A 15 14.45 -11.74 40.39
C CYS A 15 14.32 -11.72 41.90
N TRP A 16 15.34 -12.26 42.56
CA TRP A 16 15.73 -11.74 43.87
C TRP A 16 17.25 -11.82 44.02
N ARG A 17 17.87 -10.65 44.18
CA ARG A 17 19.30 -10.41 44.51
C ARG A 17 20.39 -10.74 43.48
N SER A 18 20.13 -11.35 42.33
CA SER A 18 21.21 -11.81 41.43
C SER A 18 21.46 -11.02 40.15
N SER A 19 20.74 -9.92 39.86
CA SER A 19 20.93 -9.15 38.61
C SER A 19 20.87 -9.99 37.33
N GLN A 20 20.13 -11.12 37.36
CA GLN A 20 20.07 -12.08 36.25
C GLN A 20 18.68 -12.07 35.60
N LEU A 21 18.66 -11.95 34.27
CA LEU A 21 17.50 -12.13 33.42
C LEU A 21 17.56 -13.54 32.82
N HIS A 22 16.49 -14.31 32.97
CA HIS A 22 16.39 -15.67 32.45
C HIS A 22 15.24 -15.78 31.46
N THR A 23 15.43 -16.62 30.47
CA THR A 23 14.45 -16.91 29.44
C THR A 23 14.10 -18.39 29.45
N TYR A 24 12.85 -18.72 29.14
CA TYR A 24 12.38 -20.09 29.13
C TYR A 24 11.51 -20.32 27.90
N VAL A 25 11.60 -21.51 27.32
CA VAL A 25 10.73 -21.98 26.24
C VAL A 25 9.77 -22.99 26.83
N LEU A 26 8.47 -22.83 26.58
CA LEU A 26 7.49 -23.87 26.90
C LEU A 26 7.50 -24.89 25.76
N THR A 27 7.94 -26.09 26.07
CA THR A 27 7.89 -27.22 25.13
C THR A 27 6.44 -27.72 24.97
N PRO A 28 6.09 -28.40 23.85
CA PRO A 28 4.76 -28.99 23.64
C PRO A 28 4.34 -30.01 24.72
N GLY A 29 5.30 -30.48 25.52
CA GLY A 29 5.03 -31.33 26.70
C GLY A 29 4.73 -30.56 27.99
N GLY A 30 4.62 -29.23 27.93
CA GLY A 30 4.37 -28.37 29.10
C GLY A 30 5.59 -28.12 29.99
N ALA A 31 6.79 -28.59 29.60
CA ALA A 31 8.02 -28.35 30.34
C ALA A 31 8.68 -27.04 29.92
N PHE A 32 9.12 -26.25 30.90
CA PHE A 32 9.89 -25.03 30.70
C PHE A 32 11.38 -25.35 30.65
N ASN A 33 12.03 -25.09 29.52
CA ASN A 33 13.48 -25.23 29.38
C ASN A 33 14.11 -23.85 29.35
N GLN A 34 15.15 -23.63 30.16
CA GLN A 34 15.88 -22.36 30.13
C GLN A 34 16.61 -22.22 28.79
N GLU A 35 16.39 -21.11 28.09
CA GLU A 35 16.96 -20.90 26.76
C GLU A 35 18.26 -20.07 26.83
N SER A 36 18.27 -19.01 27.63
CA SER A 36 19.39 -18.09 27.79
C SER A 36 19.41 -17.41 29.16
N GLN A 37 20.52 -16.76 29.47
CA GLN A 37 20.74 -16.00 30.69
C GLN A 37 21.58 -14.77 30.39
N GLU A 38 21.19 -13.63 30.95
CA GLU A 38 21.98 -12.40 30.92
C GLU A 38 22.21 -11.90 32.35
N SER A 39 23.41 -11.42 32.65
CA SER A 39 23.74 -10.80 33.94
C SER A 39 23.97 -9.31 33.77
N ARG A 40 23.18 -8.48 34.44
CA ARG A 40 23.22 -7.02 34.38
C ARG A 40 23.40 -6.40 35.74
N ALA A 41 24.65 -6.26 36.15
CA ALA A 41 25.01 -5.68 37.44
C ALA A 41 24.38 -4.28 37.60
N GLY A 42 23.67 -4.08 38.71
CA GLY A 42 22.98 -2.83 39.01
C GLY A 42 21.52 -2.79 38.56
N GLU A 43 21.05 -3.74 37.76
CA GLU A 43 19.63 -3.85 37.41
C GLU A 43 18.88 -4.84 38.32
N TYR A 44 17.68 -4.44 38.73
CA TYR A 44 16.78 -5.17 39.62
C TYR A 44 15.35 -5.11 39.08
N TRP A 45 14.96 -6.08 38.25
CA TRP A 45 13.61 -6.19 37.72
C TRP A 45 12.67 -6.82 38.75
N LEU A 46 11.47 -6.26 38.95
CA LEU A 46 10.56 -6.62 40.05
C LEU A 46 9.23 -7.19 39.56
N SER A 47 8.81 -6.78 38.36
CA SER A 47 7.56 -7.23 37.75
C SER A 47 7.76 -7.46 36.26
N VAL A 48 7.01 -8.42 35.72
CA VAL A 48 6.92 -8.71 34.30
C VAL A 48 5.45 -8.74 33.89
N ALA A 49 5.14 -8.11 32.78
CA ALA A 49 3.88 -8.27 32.06
C ALA A 49 4.20 -8.79 30.64
N MET A 50 3.25 -9.53 30.08
CA MET A 50 3.38 -10.13 28.75
C MET A 50 2.15 -9.79 27.93
N GLY A 51 2.37 -9.55 26.65
CA GLY A 51 1.33 -9.30 25.67
C GLY A 51 1.96 -9.15 24.30
N ASP A 52 1.12 -9.17 23.27
CA ASP A 52 1.51 -8.75 21.93
C ASP A 52 1.42 -7.22 21.90
N ILE A 53 2.54 -6.57 22.23
CA ILE A 53 2.55 -5.14 22.57
C ILE A 53 2.51 -4.30 21.31
N ASP A 54 3.14 -4.78 20.23
CA ASP A 54 3.14 -4.12 18.93
C ASP A 54 2.18 -4.78 17.92
N ASN A 55 1.38 -5.75 18.36
CA ASN A 55 0.33 -6.42 17.59
C ASN A 55 0.90 -7.11 16.33
N ASP A 56 2.12 -7.64 16.44
CA ASP A 56 2.86 -8.33 15.37
C ASP A 56 2.62 -9.86 15.37
N GLY A 57 1.84 -10.37 16.32
CA GLY A 57 1.54 -11.78 16.53
C GLY A 57 2.57 -12.51 17.39
N GLN A 58 3.62 -11.83 17.85
CA GLN A 58 4.59 -12.32 18.81
C GLN A 58 4.25 -11.79 20.21
N ILE A 59 4.82 -12.41 21.24
CA ILE A 59 4.60 -12.00 22.63
C ILE A 59 5.87 -11.34 23.15
N GLU A 60 5.80 -10.03 23.42
CA GLU A 60 6.82 -9.28 24.12
C GLU A 60 6.68 -9.38 25.63
N SER A 61 7.79 -9.09 26.31
CA SER A 61 7.81 -8.90 27.77
C SER A 61 8.12 -7.46 28.13
N VAL A 62 7.29 -6.87 28.98
CA VAL A 62 7.60 -5.61 29.69
C VAL A 62 8.13 -5.95 31.07
N VAL A 63 9.34 -5.50 31.39
CA VAL A 63 9.91 -5.62 32.74
C VAL A 63 9.98 -4.26 33.40
N ALA A 64 9.55 -4.19 34.65
CA ALA A 64 9.58 -3.00 35.48
C ALA A 64 10.39 -3.26 36.75
N GLY A 65 11.23 -2.31 37.16
CA GLY A 65 12.18 -2.51 38.24
C GLY A 65 13.01 -1.28 38.58
N GLN A 66 14.28 -1.50 38.92
CA GLN A 66 15.22 -0.48 39.35
C GLN A 66 16.58 -0.64 38.67
N GLU A 67 17.27 0.45 38.41
CA GLU A 67 18.66 0.49 37.96
C GLU A 67 19.49 1.32 38.95
N SER A 68 20.63 0.78 39.38
CA SER A 68 21.64 1.47 40.18
C SER A 68 22.71 2.03 39.26
N THR A 69 22.94 3.34 39.30
CA THR A 69 23.99 3.99 38.52
C THR A 69 25.35 3.85 39.20
N PRO A 70 26.46 3.92 38.44
CA PRO A 70 27.81 3.94 39.00
C PRO A 70 28.05 5.07 40.00
N SER A 71 27.26 6.15 39.93
CA SER A 71 27.30 7.29 40.86
C SER A 71 26.55 7.06 42.19
N GLY A 72 25.98 5.87 42.41
CA GLY A 72 25.28 5.49 43.64
C GLY A 72 23.80 5.85 43.72
N GLY A 73 23.20 6.32 42.61
CA GLY A 73 21.76 6.59 42.54
C GLY A 73 20.95 5.37 42.12
N THR A 74 19.77 5.16 42.70
CA THR A 74 18.82 4.11 42.27
C THR A 74 17.59 4.76 41.64
N TYR A 75 17.25 4.35 40.42
CA TYR A 75 16.15 4.89 39.62
C TYR A 75 15.17 3.79 39.25
N GLY A 76 13.88 4.13 39.12
CA GLY A 76 12.91 3.26 38.48
C GLY A 76 13.30 3.02 37.02
N ALA A 77 13.15 1.77 36.57
CA ALA A 77 13.49 1.34 35.22
C ALA A 77 12.33 0.55 34.60
N LEU A 78 12.18 0.71 33.29
CA LEU A 78 11.27 -0.05 32.44
C LEU A 78 12.05 -0.51 31.21
N ALA A 79 11.81 -1.74 30.75
CA ALA A 79 12.34 -2.21 29.48
C ALA A 79 11.34 -3.13 28.78
N VAL A 80 11.26 -3.02 27.45
CA VAL A 80 10.63 -4.02 26.58
C VAL A 80 11.74 -4.94 26.08
N VAL A 81 11.51 -6.25 26.17
CA VAL A 81 12.49 -7.27 25.80
C VAL A 81 11.90 -8.18 24.74
N ARG A 82 12.57 -8.24 23.58
CA ARG A 82 12.29 -9.17 22.49
C ARG A 82 13.45 -10.16 22.35
N ALA A 83 13.12 -11.41 22.08
CA ALA A 83 14.13 -12.40 21.74
C ALA A 83 14.27 -12.54 20.23
N VAL A 84 15.51 -12.67 19.78
CA VAL A 84 15.84 -12.88 18.37
C VAL A 84 16.78 -14.07 18.30
N GLY A 85 16.25 -15.22 17.87
CA GLY A 85 17.01 -16.47 17.87
C GLY A 85 17.46 -16.85 19.29
N THR A 86 18.76 -17.14 19.46
CA THR A 86 19.36 -17.49 20.77
C THR A 86 19.84 -16.28 21.58
N GLY A 87 19.52 -15.05 21.15
CA GLY A 87 20.00 -13.80 21.75
C GLY A 87 18.89 -12.83 22.15
N PHE A 88 19.30 -11.73 22.80
CA PHE A 88 18.43 -10.64 23.23
C PHE A 88 18.53 -9.46 22.26
N VAL A 89 17.39 -8.88 21.88
CA VAL A 89 17.37 -7.53 21.30
C VAL A 89 16.52 -6.64 22.21
N HIS A 90 17.17 -5.63 22.79
CA HIS A 90 16.48 -4.56 23.51
C HIS A 90 16.12 -3.51 22.48
N GLU A 91 14.87 -3.49 22.04
CA GLU A 91 14.52 -2.63 20.92
C GLU A 91 14.52 -1.15 21.29
N LEU A 92 13.94 -0.68 22.41
CA LEU A 92 14.01 0.75 22.72
C LEU A 92 13.72 1.17 24.18
N ASP A 93 14.37 2.28 24.52
CA ASP A 93 14.21 3.25 25.63
C ASP A 93 14.28 2.78 27.09
N ARG A 94 15.50 2.90 27.63
CA ARG A 94 15.75 3.11 29.05
C ARG A 94 15.21 4.48 29.47
N TYR A 95 13.98 4.50 29.96
CA TYR A 95 13.50 5.73 30.57
C TYR A 95 13.99 5.85 32.01
N ARG A 96 15.04 6.65 32.20
CA ARG A 96 15.46 7.15 33.52
C ARG A 96 14.54 8.29 33.91
N TRP A 97 13.43 7.96 34.56
CA TRP A 97 12.53 8.96 35.10
C TRP A 97 13.05 9.49 36.44
N LEU A 98 12.70 10.75 36.71
CA LEU A 98 13.09 11.60 37.86
C LEU A 98 13.35 10.81 39.15
N SER A 99 14.39 11.21 39.89
CA SER A 99 14.82 10.61 41.17
C SER A 99 13.65 10.17 42.06
N VAL A 100 13.78 8.97 42.66
CA VAL A 100 12.99 8.33 43.75
C VAL A 100 11.72 7.50 43.47
N THR A 101 11.22 7.37 42.23
CA THR A 101 10.06 6.48 41.97
C THR A 101 10.44 5.02 41.64
N TYR A 102 9.79 4.05 42.28
CA TYR A 102 10.03 2.61 42.15
C TYR A 102 8.79 1.85 41.64
N PRO A 103 8.77 1.37 40.38
CA PRO A 103 7.68 0.54 39.90
C PRO A 103 7.79 -0.89 40.46
N TRP A 104 6.70 -1.39 41.06
CA TRP A 104 6.62 -2.72 41.67
C TRP A 104 5.70 -3.68 40.95
N SER A 105 4.76 -3.16 40.17
CA SER A 105 3.85 -3.96 39.36
C SER A 105 3.74 -3.34 37.98
N THR A 106 3.67 -4.18 36.96
CA THR A 106 3.30 -3.80 35.60
C THR A 106 2.15 -4.69 35.11
N VAL A 107 1.24 -4.10 34.34
CA VAL A 107 0.17 -4.79 33.62
C VAL A 107 0.13 -4.22 32.21
N VAL A 108 -0.14 -5.06 31.21
CA VAL A 108 -0.30 -4.68 29.81
C VAL A 108 -1.75 -4.95 29.41
N GLY A 109 -2.38 -4.05 28.66
CA GLY A 109 -3.75 -4.22 28.17
C GLY A 109 -4.30 -2.94 27.56
N ASN A 110 -5.57 -2.97 27.15
CA ASN A 110 -6.29 -1.84 26.57
C ASN A 110 -7.44 -1.44 27.51
N PRO A 111 -7.17 -0.73 28.62
CA PRO A 111 -8.17 -0.43 29.64
C PRO A 111 -9.19 0.64 29.21
N ASP A 112 -8.88 1.47 28.21
CA ASP A 112 -9.76 2.54 27.71
C ASP A 112 -10.55 2.16 26.44
N GLY A 113 -10.19 1.04 25.80
CA GLY A 113 -10.93 0.45 24.68
C GLY A 113 -10.57 1.04 23.32
N ASP A 114 -9.48 1.78 23.20
CA ASP A 114 -9.10 2.50 21.97
C ASP A 114 -8.33 1.66 20.94
N LEU A 115 -8.07 0.39 21.28
CA LEU A 115 -7.32 -0.62 20.49
C LEU A 115 -5.81 -0.38 20.45
N VAL A 116 -5.29 0.47 21.33
CA VAL A 116 -3.89 0.63 21.63
C VAL A 116 -3.55 -0.20 22.87
N THR A 117 -2.49 -1.00 22.80
CA THR A 117 -1.99 -1.72 23.98
C THR A 117 -1.23 -0.74 24.86
N GLU A 118 -1.75 -0.49 26.06
CA GLU A 118 -1.14 0.34 27.08
C GLU A 118 -0.45 -0.51 28.14
N PHE A 119 0.37 0.12 28.99
CA PHE A 119 0.84 -0.49 30.21
C PHE A 119 0.61 0.40 31.43
N LEU A 120 0.17 -0.24 32.51
CA LEU A 120 -0.08 0.36 33.81
C LEU A 120 1.01 -0.07 34.76
N THR A 121 1.64 0.90 35.43
CA THR A 121 2.59 0.61 36.51
C THR A 121 2.06 1.08 37.85
N GLY A 122 2.19 0.23 38.86
CA GLY A 122 1.99 0.58 40.26
C GLY A 122 3.35 0.88 40.87
N SER A 123 3.53 2.09 41.42
CA SER A 123 4.83 2.56 41.89
C SER A 123 4.76 3.24 43.26
N GLN A 124 5.86 3.21 44.02
CA GLN A 124 6.07 4.08 45.19
C GLN A 124 6.99 5.22 44.82
N ARG A 125 6.58 6.44 45.17
CA ARG A 125 7.30 7.67 44.83
C ARG A 125 8.55 7.94 45.68
N SER A 126 8.66 7.36 46.88
CA SER A 126 9.80 7.51 47.79
C SER A 126 9.72 6.55 48.99
N PRO A 127 10.84 6.13 49.62
CA PRO A 127 10.81 5.40 50.89
C PRO A 127 10.26 6.24 52.06
N VAL A 128 10.18 7.56 51.88
CA VAL A 128 9.79 8.53 52.92
C VAL A 128 8.34 8.98 52.75
N ASP A 129 7.78 8.84 51.54
CA ASP A 129 6.43 9.25 51.20
C ASP A 129 5.74 8.05 50.54
N ASN A 130 4.93 7.32 51.32
CA ASN A 130 4.20 6.11 50.90
C ASN A 130 3.05 6.41 49.91
N ALA A 131 3.22 7.42 49.05
CA ALA A 131 2.30 7.71 47.96
C ALA A 131 2.49 6.66 46.85
N ALA A 132 1.45 5.89 46.61
CA ALA A 132 1.35 5.02 45.44
C ALA A 132 0.85 5.85 44.26
N GLU A 133 1.57 5.82 43.13
CA GLU A 133 1.12 6.42 41.87
C GLU A 133 0.76 5.30 40.88
N LEU A 134 -0.47 5.37 40.35
CA LEU A 134 -0.89 4.63 39.17
C LEU A 134 -0.67 5.52 37.95
N ARG A 135 0.06 5.02 36.95
CA ARG A 135 0.29 5.74 35.69
C ARG A 135 -0.07 4.86 34.51
N ALA A 136 -0.92 5.40 33.64
CA ALA A 136 -1.17 4.89 32.30
C ALA A 136 -0.20 5.58 31.33
N TRP A 137 0.27 4.82 30.35
CA TRP A 137 1.19 5.30 29.34
C TRP A 137 0.64 4.88 27.98
N ASN A 138 0.25 5.86 27.17
CA ASN A 138 -0.15 5.62 25.79
C ASN A 138 1.10 5.28 25.00
N TRP A 139 1.19 4.02 24.59
CA TRP A 139 2.21 3.56 23.68
C TRP A 139 1.68 3.78 22.27
N ASN A 140 2.11 4.86 21.60
CA ASN A 140 1.81 5.08 20.19
C ASN A 140 2.64 4.13 19.30
N VAL A 141 2.46 2.82 19.46
CA VAL A 141 2.64 1.93 18.32
C VAL A 141 1.38 2.05 17.48
N PRO A 142 1.50 2.37 16.18
CA PRO A 142 0.35 2.34 15.30
C PRO A 142 -0.35 0.99 15.49
N PRO A 143 -1.68 0.93 15.69
CA PRO A 143 -2.40 -0.35 15.65
C PRO A 143 -1.93 -1.09 14.40
N LYS A 144 -1.72 -2.43 14.49
CA LYS A 144 -1.27 -3.30 13.39
C LYS A 144 -1.62 -2.61 12.08
N PRO A 145 -0.62 -2.07 11.35
CA PRO A 145 -0.90 -1.17 10.24
C PRO A 145 -1.89 -1.90 9.38
N ASP A 146 -3.09 -1.33 9.25
CA ASP A 146 -4.21 -1.95 8.56
C ASP A 146 -3.63 -2.69 7.35
N ASP A 147 -3.57 -4.02 7.47
CA ASP A 147 -2.94 -4.83 6.46
C ASP A 147 -3.92 -5.03 5.32
N SER A 148 -5.14 -4.51 5.42
CA SER A 148 -6.06 -4.45 4.30
C SER A 148 -5.44 -3.70 3.13
N TRP A 149 -5.92 -4.07 1.96
CA TRP A 149 -5.54 -3.48 0.68
C TRP A 149 -6.80 -2.91 0.04
N PRO A 150 -7.41 -1.87 0.66
CA PRO A 150 -8.76 -1.44 0.37
C PRO A 150 -8.91 -0.83 -1.02
N GLN A 151 -7.82 -0.34 -1.61
CA GLN A 151 -7.85 0.36 -2.89
C GLN A 151 -6.56 0.12 -3.68
N PHE A 152 -6.52 0.65 -4.90
CA PHE A 152 -5.36 0.56 -5.77
C PHE A 152 -4.09 1.03 -5.05
N GLN A 153 -3.02 0.22 -5.13
CA GLN A 153 -1.75 0.49 -4.45
C GLN A 153 -1.88 0.70 -2.93
N ARG A 154 -2.84 -0.01 -2.32
CA ARG A 154 -3.16 -0.11 -0.88
C ARG A 154 -3.87 1.09 -0.30
N ASP A 155 -3.32 2.29 -0.46
CA ASP A 155 -3.77 3.49 0.25
C ASP A 155 -3.94 4.68 -0.69
N THR A 156 -4.44 5.80 -0.15
CA THR A 156 -4.68 7.01 -0.93
C THR A 156 -3.41 7.61 -1.51
N SER A 157 -2.26 7.33 -0.91
CA SER A 157 -0.95 7.80 -1.37
C SER A 157 -0.35 6.86 -2.42
N HIS A 158 -1.02 5.76 -2.76
CA HIS A 158 -0.53 4.71 -3.65
C HIS A 158 0.85 4.18 -3.23
N THR A 159 1.07 3.94 -1.94
CA THR A 159 2.40 3.52 -1.48
C THR A 159 2.83 2.18 -2.06
N GLY A 160 1.90 1.27 -2.35
CA GLY A 160 2.19 -0.09 -2.84
C GLY A 160 3.05 -0.93 -1.90
N PHE A 161 3.22 -0.47 -0.67
CA PHE A 161 4.01 -1.10 0.37
C PHE A 161 3.07 -1.78 1.36
N SER A 162 3.34 -3.04 1.70
CA SER A 162 2.66 -3.74 2.80
C SER A 162 3.63 -3.96 3.95
N ALA A 163 3.16 -3.69 5.17
CA ALA A 163 3.84 -4.07 6.40
C ALA A 163 3.59 -5.55 6.76
N SER A 164 2.72 -6.26 6.02
CA SER A 164 2.45 -7.67 6.24
C SER A 164 3.68 -8.53 5.95
N THR A 165 3.72 -9.72 6.57
CA THR A 165 4.57 -10.82 6.08
C THR A 165 4.30 -11.08 4.60
N ALA A 166 5.26 -11.64 3.88
CA ALA A 166 5.14 -11.89 2.46
C ALA A 166 5.68 -13.27 2.09
N PRO A 167 5.05 -13.97 1.13
CA PRO A 167 5.37 -15.36 0.81
C PRO A 167 6.82 -15.53 0.34
N ASN A 168 7.52 -16.48 0.96
CA ASN A 168 8.88 -16.90 0.61
C ASN A 168 8.89 -17.95 -0.50
N THR A 169 7.75 -18.58 -0.77
CA THR A 169 7.57 -19.60 -1.80
C THR A 169 6.49 -19.19 -2.80
N ASN A 170 6.42 -19.87 -3.93
CA ASN A 170 5.34 -19.70 -4.92
C ASN A 170 4.13 -20.60 -4.65
N ALA A 171 4.00 -21.14 -3.43
CA ALA A 171 2.95 -22.07 -3.04
C ALA A 171 1.57 -21.47 -3.28
N LEU A 172 0.71 -22.22 -4.00
CA LEU A 172 -0.67 -21.81 -4.22
C LEU A 172 -1.46 -22.08 -2.94
N ALA A 173 -2.00 -21.03 -2.33
CA ALA A 173 -2.96 -21.22 -1.24
C ALA A 173 -4.32 -21.65 -1.81
N TRP A 174 -4.79 -20.93 -2.83
CA TRP A 174 -5.98 -21.28 -3.59
C TRP A 174 -6.01 -20.52 -4.92
N SER A 175 -6.81 -20.99 -5.86
CA SER A 175 -7.14 -20.30 -7.10
C SER A 175 -8.61 -20.47 -7.42
N GLN A 176 -9.22 -19.44 -7.99
CA GLN A 176 -10.53 -19.49 -8.61
C GLN A 176 -10.37 -19.33 -10.12
N SER A 177 -10.89 -20.31 -10.86
CA SER A 177 -10.99 -20.31 -12.32
C SER A 177 -12.46 -20.29 -12.74
N SER A 178 -12.74 -19.83 -13.95
CA SER A 178 -14.08 -19.80 -14.57
C SER A 178 -14.99 -18.67 -14.06
N LEU A 179 -14.39 -17.52 -13.76
CA LEU A 179 -15.13 -16.27 -13.68
C LEU A 179 -15.60 -15.92 -15.10
N VAL A 180 -16.88 -16.17 -15.40
CA VAL A 180 -17.47 -15.94 -16.73
C VAL A 180 -17.42 -14.45 -17.03
N GLY A 181 -16.71 -14.10 -18.11
CA GLY A 181 -16.53 -12.72 -18.55
C GLY A 181 -15.09 -12.26 -18.60
N GLY A 182 -14.54 -12.01 -19.80
CA GLY A 182 -13.17 -11.52 -19.93
C GLY A 182 -12.78 -11.08 -21.33
N CYS A 183 -13.73 -10.55 -22.09
CA CYS A 183 -13.49 -10.22 -23.49
C CYS A 183 -13.29 -8.70 -23.72
N TYR A 184 -12.15 -8.13 -23.35
CA TYR A 184 -11.72 -6.85 -23.92
C TYR A 184 -10.20 -6.60 -23.87
N GLN A 185 -9.69 -5.87 -24.86
CA GLN A 185 -8.25 -5.76 -25.20
C GLN A 185 -7.35 -5.05 -24.16
N HIS A 186 -7.84 -4.68 -22.98
CA HIS A 186 -7.08 -3.85 -22.03
C HIS A 186 -7.50 -4.02 -20.56
N ASP A 187 -7.93 -5.23 -20.16
CA ASP A 187 -8.46 -5.45 -18.82
C ASP A 187 -7.35 -5.56 -17.75
N ARG A 188 -7.52 -4.78 -16.68
CA ARG A 188 -6.48 -4.42 -15.71
C ARG A 188 -7.01 -4.54 -14.28
N TYR A 189 -7.35 -5.76 -13.89
CA TYR A 189 -7.99 -6.00 -12.59
C TYR A 189 -6.96 -5.96 -11.48
N SER A 190 -7.16 -5.06 -10.51
CA SER A 190 -6.39 -5.04 -9.27
C SER A 190 -7.33 -5.51 -8.15
N PRO A 191 -7.09 -6.68 -7.52
CA PRO A 191 -7.89 -7.12 -6.40
C PRO A 191 -7.74 -6.11 -5.25
N VAL A 192 -8.81 -5.94 -4.48
CA VAL A 192 -8.76 -5.22 -3.20
C VAL A 192 -9.19 -6.16 -2.09
N THR A 193 -8.64 -5.96 -0.90
CA THR A 193 -9.03 -6.71 0.29
C THR A 193 -9.61 -5.78 1.33
N TYR A 194 -10.75 -6.16 1.88
CA TYR A 194 -11.47 -5.39 2.87
C TYR A 194 -12.37 -6.31 3.68
N ASP A 195 -12.37 -6.12 5.01
CA ASP A 195 -13.20 -6.90 5.95
C ASP A 195 -13.08 -8.42 5.76
N GLY A 196 -11.84 -8.91 5.62
CA GLY A 196 -11.55 -10.33 5.42
C GLY A 196 -11.99 -10.92 4.08
N LYS A 197 -12.47 -10.09 3.15
CA LYS A 197 -12.91 -10.50 1.79
C LYS A 197 -11.94 -10.00 0.74
N VAL A 198 -11.94 -10.69 -0.41
CA VAL A 198 -11.22 -10.28 -1.61
C VAL A 198 -12.25 -9.90 -2.67
N PHE A 199 -12.17 -8.69 -3.18
CA PHE A 199 -13.04 -8.19 -4.24
C PHE A 199 -12.26 -8.07 -5.54
N VAL A 200 -12.88 -8.53 -6.63
CA VAL A 200 -12.37 -8.42 -7.99
C VAL A 200 -13.50 -8.03 -8.93
N THR A 201 -13.17 -7.24 -9.95
CA THR A 201 -14.07 -6.96 -11.07
C THR A 201 -13.85 -7.98 -12.16
N ILE A 202 -14.95 -8.46 -12.75
CA ILE A 202 -14.96 -9.40 -13.88
C ILE A 202 -15.92 -8.81 -14.91
N GLN A 203 -15.51 -8.73 -16.17
CA GLN A 203 -16.33 -8.15 -17.24
C GLN A 203 -17.11 -9.24 -17.99
N ASP A 204 -18.41 -9.39 -17.72
CA ASP A 204 -19.28 -10.44 -18.28
C ASP A 204 -19.39 -10.46 -19.83
N SER A 205 -19.24 -9.32 -20.54
CA SER A 205 -19.44 -9.30 -22.00
C SER A 205 -18.58 -8.31 -22.80
N PHE A 206 -18.34 -8.66 -24.08
CA PHE A 206 -17.59 -7.90 -25.09
C PHE A 206 -18.19 -6.50 -25.41
N LEU A 207 -19.46 -6.28 -25.05
CA LEU A 207 -20.20 -5.03 -25.28
C LEU A 207 -20.66 -4.36 -23.97
N GLY A 208 -20.34 -4.95 -22.81
CA GLY A 208 -20.75 -4.47 -21.49
C GLY A 208 -19.83 -3.39 -20.91
N PRO A 209 -20.18 -2.84 -19.72
CA PRO A 209 -19.36 -1.84 -19.06
C PRO A 209 -17.91 -2.31 -18.88
N THR A 210 -16.96 -1.48 -19.29
CA THR A 210 -15.52 -1.73 -19.07
C THR A 210 -15.17 -1.49 -17.60
N ALA A 211 -15.29 -2.55 -16.81
CA ALA A 211 -14.95 -2.61 -15.41
C ALA A 211 -13.43 -2.55 -15.20
N ARG A 212 -12.89 -1.57 -14.48
CA ARG A 212 -11.43 -1.47 -14.26
C ARG A 212 -11.00 -1.13 -12.84
N SER A 213 -11.95 -0.90 -11.95
CA SER A 213 -11.71 0.01 -10.84
C SER A 213 -12.50 -0.42 -9.61
N LEU A 214 -11.81 -0.67 -8.49
CA LEU A 214 -12.40 -1.05 -7.20
C LEU A 214 -11.73 -0.28 -6.08
N ALA A 215 -12.53 0.08 -5.10
CA ALA A 215 -12.08 0.45 -3.76
C ALA A 215 -13.10 -0.06 -2.74
N ALA A 216 -12.69 -0.30 -1.51
CA ALA A 216 -13.55 -0.78 -0.45
C ALA A 216 -13.20 -0.09 0.87
N GLY A 217 -14.20 0.30 1.64
CA GLY A 217 -14.05 1.10 2.83
C GLY A 217 -15.40 1.48 3.43
N ALA A 218 -15.44 1.79 4.73
CA ALA A 218 -16.65 2.19 5.44
C ALA A 218 -17.85 1.23 5.22
N GLY A 219 -17.59 -0.09 5.21
CA GLY A 219 -18.60 -1.12 5.01
C GLY A 219 -19.07 -1.27 3.56
N ARG A 220 -18.42 -0.62 2.57
CA ARG A 220 -18.87 -0.56 1.19
C ARG A 220 -17.77 -0.94 0.19
N VAL A 221 -18.20 -1.31 -1.00
CA VAL A 221 -17.34 -1.50 -2.18
C VAL A 221 -17.81 -0.55 -3.26
N TYR A 222 -16.87 0.17 -3.86
CA TYR A 222 -17.08 1.18 -4.88
C TYR A 222 -16.51 0.69 -6.20
N TYR A 223 -17.27 0.93 -7.26
CA TYR A 223 -16.99 0.41 -8.59
C TYR A 223 -17.22 1.49 -9.65
N GLY A 224 -16.22 1.70 -10.50
CA GLY A 224 -16.29 2.59 -11.66
C GLY A 224 -16.15 1.84 -12.98
N ALA A 225 -16.97 2.22 -13.97
CA ALA A 225 -16.89 1.69 -15.33
C ALA A 225 -17.42 2.65 -16.41
N GLY A 226 -17.29 2.22 -17.67
CA GLY A 226 -17.88 2.88 -18.84
C GLY A 226 -18.77 1.96 -19.66
N VAL A 227 -20.02 2.34 -19.89
CA VAL A 227 -21.00 1.67 -20.75
C VAL A 227 -20.90 2.24 -22.18
N ALA A 228 -20.48 1.39 -23.12
CA ALA A 228 -20.46 1.74 -24.54
C ALA A 228 -21.88 1.76 -25.12
N GLY A 229 -22.20 2.77 -25.93
CA GLY A 229 -23.53 2.92 -26.51
C GLY A 229 -23.73 4.28 -27.19
N THR A 230 -24.96 4.55 -27.61
CA THR A 230 -25.38 5.85 -28.17
C THR A 230 -26.58 6.40 -27.40
N PRO A 231 -26.38 7.28 -26.40
CA PRO A 231 -25.10 7.81 -25.94
C PRO A 231 -24.34 6.83 -25.04
N SER A 232 -23.02 6.96 -25.02
CA SER A 232 -22.18 6.24 -24.08
C SER A 232 -22.11 6.99 -22.74
N PHE A 233 -21.90 6.29 -21.63
CA PHE A 233 -21.85 6.92 -20.31
C PHE A 233 -21.05 6.12 -19.30
N GLY A 234 -20.62 6.78 -18.23
CA GLY A 234 -19.91 6.17 -17.12
C GLY A 234 -20.85 5.73 -16.01
N VAL A 235 -20.37 4.83 -15.16
CA VAL A 235 -21.06 4.41 -13.94
C VAL A 235 -20.10 4.51 -12.77
N LEU A 236 -20.57 5.06 -11.64
CA LEU A 236 -19.97 4.90 -10.32
C LEU A 236 -21.04 4.33 -9.40
N ALA A 237 -20.80 3.16 -8.81
CA ALA A 237 -21.75 2.51 -7.92
C ALA A 237 -21.10 2.14 -6.59
N SER A 238 -21.92 2.14 -5.54
CA SER A 238 -21.54 1.70 -4.19
C SER A 238 -22.44 0.56 -3.76
N TYR A 239 -21.82 -0.51 -3.25
CA TYR A 239 -22.47 -1.72 -2.78
C TYR A 239 -22.10 -1.97 -1.32
N GLN A 240 -22.99 -2.60 -0.56
CA GLN A 240 -22.65 -3.08 0.78
C GLN A 240 -21.60 -4.18 0.66
N SER A 241 -20.53 -4.07 1.45
CA SER A 241 -19.46 -5.08 1.49
C SER A 241 -19.91 -6.39 2.15
N SER A 242 -20.96 -6.35 2.97
CA SER A 242 -21.52 -7.50 3.68
C SER A 242 -22.19 -8.50 2.75
N ASP A 243 -23.08 -8.01 1.87
CA ASP A 243 -24.00 -8.84 1.07
C ASP A 243 -24.05 -8.47 -0.42
N GLY A 244 -23.34 -7.42 -0.86
CA GLY A 244 -23.32 -6.97 -2.24
C GLY A 244 -24.57 -6.24 -2.69
N SER A 245 -25.47 -5.84 -1.79
CA SER A 245 -26.65 -5.04 -2.13
C SER A 245 -26.26 -3.63 -2.60
N LEU A 246 -26.93 -3.13 -3.63
CA LEU A 246 -26.70 -1.77 -4.16
C LEU A 246 -27.13 -0.72 -3.13
N VAL A 247 -26.22 0.20 -2.80
CA VAL A 247 -26.51 1.37 -1.94
C VAL A 247 -26.95 2.54 -2.79
N TRP A 248 -26.13 2.92 -3.78
CA TRP A 248 -26.43 3.97 -4.74
C TRP A 248 -25.61 3.77 -6.02
N ALA A 249 -26.09 4.36 -7.12
CA ALA A 249 -25.35 4.42 -8.37
C ALA A 249 -25.53 5.78 -9.05
N LYS A 250 -24.48 6.21 -9.74
CA LYS A 250 -24.45 7.34 -10.66
C LYS A 250 -24.18 6.83 -12.06
N GLY A 251 -24.97 7.28 -13.03
CA GLY A 251 -24.96 6.83 -14.41
C GLY A 251 -24.89 8.00 -15.39
N SER A 252 -25.68 7.90 -16.47
CA SER A 252 -25.69 8.86 -17.58
C SER A 252 -26.07 10.29 -17.18
N GLU A 253 -26.81 10.46 -16.09
CA GLU A 253 -27.16 11.78 -15.54
C GLU A 253 -25.93 12.53 -15.00
N THR A 254 -24.88 11.79 -14.61
CA THR A 254 -23.63 12.36 -14.08
C THR A 254 -22.50 12.26 -15.12
N PHE A 255 -22.39 11.11 -15.78
CA PHE A 255 -21.26 10.73 -16.62
C PHE A 255 -21.63 10.58 -18.09
N SER A 256 -22.50 11.46 -18.60
CA SER A 256 -22.83 11.48 -20.04
C SER A 256 -21.55 11.66 -20.87
N ARG A 257 -21.30 10.72 -21.80
CA ARG A 257 -20.13 10.68 -22.68
C ARG A 257 -18.78 10.65 -21.95
N GLN A 258 -18.75 10.24 -20.68
CA GLN A 258 -17.55 10.13 -19.88
C GLN A 258 -17.49 8.76 -19.20
N PHE A 259 -16.43 7.99 -19.41
CA PHE A 259 -16.23 6.70 -18.75
C PHE A 259 -15.44 6.87 -17.45
N VAL A 260 -15.85 6.17 -16.40
CA VAL A 260 -15.12 6.11 -15.13
C VAL A 260 -14.09 4.97 -15.23
N PHE A 261 -12.85 5.31 -15.58
CA PHE A 261 -11.79 4.31 -15.82
C PHE A 261 -10.79 4.21 -14.67
N ALA A 262 -10.52 5.30 -13.97
CA ALA A 262 -9.55 5.33 -12.89
C ALA A 262 -10.11 4.61 -11.63
N PRO A 263 -9.32 3.77 -10.94
CA PRO A 263 -9.60 3.31 -9.56
C PRO A 263 -10.12 4.45 -8.68
N PRO A 264 -11.32 4.31 -8.07
CA PRO A 264 -11.79 5.24 -7.07
C PRO A 264 -10.80 5.30 -5.90
N VAL A 265 -10.65 6.49 -5.33
CA VAL A 265 -9.81 6.71 -4.15
C VAL A 265 -10.67 7.23 -3.02
N LEU A 266 -10.64 6.49 -1.91
CA LEU A 266 -11.44 6.75 -0.72
C LEU A 266 -10.56 7.49 0.29
N SER A 267 -10.89 8.75 0.56
CA SER A 267 -10.16 9.59 1.51
C SER A 267 -11.14 10.25 2.46
N GLY A 268 -11.28 9.68 3.66
CA GLY A 268 -12.24 10.14 4.66
C GLY A 268 -13.68 10.00 4.15
N ASP A 269 -14.36 11.13 3.98
CA ASP A 269 -15.74 11.22 3.45
C ASP A 269 -15.81 11.53 1.95
N ARG A 270 -14.66 11.52 1.26
CA ARG A 270 -14.55 11.78 -0.19
C ARG A 270 -14.28 10.49 -0.96
N ILE A 271 -14.97 10.36 -2.09
CA ILE A 271 -14.71 9.35 -3.13
C ILE A 271 -14.29 10.10 -4.38
N VAL A 272 -13.03 10.00 -4.76
CA VAL A 272 -12.46 10.71 -5.91
C VAL A 272 -12.29 9.75 -7.09
N VAL A 273 -12.77 10.15 -8.27
CA VAL A 273 -12.66 9.37 -9.51
C VAL A 273 -12.27 10.23 -10.70
N GLY A 274 -11.43 9.67 -11.57
CA GLY A 274 -11.07 10.23 -12.86
C GLY A 274 -11.90 9.63 -14.00
N THR A 275 -12.26 10.47 -14.98
CA THR A 275 -13.01 10.06 -16.17
C THR A 275 -12.25 10.30 -17.47
N VAL A 276 -12.69 9.61 -18.51
CA VAL A 276 -12.18 9.69 -19.88
C VAL A 276 -13.36 9.99 -20.79
N GLY A 277 -13.23 10.96 -21.68
CA GLY A 277 -14.30 11.22 -22.64
C GLY A 277 -14.43 10.14 -23.70
N ASP A 278 -15.66 9.84 -24.11
CA ASP A 278 -15.93 8.86 -25.15
C ASP A 278 -15.33 9.26 -26.52
N ASN A 279 -15.23 8.30 -27.44
CA ASN A 279 -14.85 8.55 -28.84
C ASN A 279 -16.04 8.37 -29.80
N ALA A 280 -17.27 8.38 -29.28
CA ALA A 280 -18.47 8.03 -30.07
C ALA A 280 -18.84 9.12 -31.10
N ALA A 281 -18.57 10.39 -30.77
CA ALA A 281 -18.82 11.54 -31.66
C ALA A 281 -17.72 12.62 -31.51
N PRO A 282 -16.95 12.97 -32.55
CA PRO A 282 -15.94 14.02 -32.47
C PRO A 282 -16.55 15.43 -32.32
N PRO A 283 -15.91 16.35 -31.56
CA PRO A 283 -14.77 16.10 -30.68
C PRO A 283 -15.21 15.34 -29.42
N ALA A 284 -14.35 14.43 -28.98
CA ALA A 284 -14.52 13.77 -27.68
C ALA A 284 -14.49 14.84 -26.57
N PRO A 285 -15.41 14.81 -25.60
CA PRO A 285 -15.30 15.68 -24.44
C PRO A 285 -14.01 15.34 -23.67
N PRO A 286 -13.37 16.30 -22.99
CA PRO A 286 -12.27 15.96 -22.09
C PRO A 286 -12.78 15.18 -20.88
N GLY A 287 -11.89 14.38 -20.29
CA GLY A 287 -12.10 13.80 -18.97
C GLY A 287 -12.19 14.84 -17.86
N LYS A 288 -12.68 14.41 -16.70
CA LYS A 288 -12.79 15.22 -15.48
C LYS A 288 -12.39 14.39 -14.27
N VAL A 289 -12.05 15.06 -13.18
CA VAL A 289 -12.05 14.47 -11.84
C VAL A 289 -13.35 14.87 -11.16
N PHE A 290 -13.98 13.92 -10.48
CA PHE A 290 -15.13 14.14 -9.62
C PHE A 290 -14.79 13.73 -8.21
N ALA A 291 -15.25 14.50 -7.22
CA ALA A 291 -15.36 14.05 -5.85
C ALA A 291 -16.82 13.89 -5.46
N PHE A 292 -17.13 12.79 -4.78
CA PHE A 292 -18.44 12.50 -4.23
C PHE A 292 -18.36 12.36 -2.71
N ASP A 293 -19.46 12.68 -2.04
CA ASP A 293 -19.67 12.30 -0.64
C ASP A 293 -20.04 10.81 -0.54
N ASN A 294 -20.11 10.29 0.69
CA ASN A 294 -20.51 8.90 0.93
C ASN A 294 -21.94 8.58 0.48
N ASN A 295 -22.81 9.56 0.24
CA ASN A 295 -24.17 9.35 -0.26
C ASN A 295 -24.23 9.38 -1.80
N GLY A 296 -23.08 9.57 -2.46
CA GLY A 296 -22.96 9.67 -3.90
C GLY A 296 -23.30 11.07 -4.41
N ASN A 297 -23.44 12.10 -3.58
CA ASN A 297 -23.64 13.47 -4.08
C ASN A 297 -22.31 14.03 -4.58
N THR A 298 -22.33 14.67 -5.74
CA THR A 298 -21.14 15.37 -6.25
C THR A 298 -20.81 16.53 -5.32
N VAL A 299 -19.58 16.56 -4.80
CA VAL A 299 -19.05 17.64 -3.97
C VAL A 299 -18.38 18.67 -4.87
N TRP A 300 -17.48 18.23 -5.74
CA TRP A 300 -16.83 19.12 -6.70
C TRP A 300 -16.38 18.38 -7.96
N THR A 301 -16.06 19.16 -8.99
CA THR A 301 -15.43 18.68 -10.23
C THR A 301 -14.19 19.48 -10.59
N PHE A 302 -13.24 18.83 -11.26
CA PHE A 302 -12.04 19.46 -11.80
C PHE A 302 -11.83 19.04 -13.25
N SER A 303 -11.42 19.97 -14.11
CA SER A 303 -11.08 19.70 -15.51
C SER A 303 -9.81 20.43 -15.90
N SER A 304 -8.82 19.68 -16.39
CA SER A 304 -7.63 20.24 -17.05
C SER A 304 -7.75 20.32 -18.56
N GLY A 305 -8.85 19.80 -19.14
CA GLY A 305 -9.03 19.67 -20.58
C GLY A 305 -8.44 18.38 -21.19
N GLY A 306 -7.92 17.46 -20.38
CA GLY A 306 -7.40 16.16 -20.81
C GLY A 306 -8.10 14.97 -20.13
N ASP A 307 -7.88 13.76 -20.64
CA ASP A 307 -8.40 12.54 -20.03
C ASP A 307 -7.68 12.18 -18.73
N VAL A 308 -8.44 11.68 -17.76
CA VAL A 308 -7.94 11.23 -16.45
C VAL A 308 -7.97 9.70 -16.39
N LEU A 309 -6.92 9.08 -16.93
CA LEU A 309 -6.78 7.61 -16.99
C LEU A 309 -6.13 7.01 -15.75
N ALA A 310 -5.25 7.77 -15.11
CA ALA A 310 -4.54 7.38 -13.90
C ALA A 310 -5.42 7.58 -12.66
N SER A 311 -5.25 6.71 -11.65
CA SER A 311 -5.84 6.93 -10.33
C SER A 311 -5.19 8.14 -9.67
N GLN A 312 -5.94 8.89 -8.86
CA GLN A 312 -5.46 10.10 -8.19
C GLN A 312 -4.77 9.73 -6.88
N ALA A 313 -3.61 10.29 -6.57
CA ALA A 313 -3.03 10.12 -5.23
C ALA A 313 -3.51 11.25 -4.31
N ILE A 314 -3.92 10.94 -3.08
CA ILE A 314 -4.39 11.91 -2.08
C ILE A 314 -3.49 11.80 -0.85
N ALA A 315 -2.91 12.93 -0.44
CA ALA A 315 -2.08 13.01 0.75
C ALA A 315 -2.34 14.34 1.48
N GLY A 316 -2.87 14.24 2.71
CA GLY A 316 -3.33 15.41 3.45
C GLY A 316 -4.46 16.10 2.70
N THR A 317 -4.32 17.40 2.47
CA THR A 317 -5.34 18.24 1.82
C THR A 317 -5.18 18.37 0.31
N LYS A 318 -4.33 17.54 -0.32
CA LYS A 318 -3.97 17.66 -1.74
C LYS A 318 -4.29 16.38 -2.51
N VAL A 319 -4.78 16.56 -3.74
CA VAL A 319 -5.04 15.53 -4.74
C VAL A 319 -4.08 15.72 -5.91
N TYR A 320 -3.38 14.66 -6.28
CA TYR A 320 -2.44 14.62 -7.38
C TYR A 320 -3.08 13.94 -8.58
N VAL A 321 -3.26 14.70 -9.66
CA VAL A 321 -4.01 14.29 -10.84
C VAL A 321 -3.09 14.29 -12.05
N ARG A 322 -2.97 13.13 -12.72
CA ARG A 322 -2.30 13.06 -14.02
C ARG A 322 -3.32 13.16 -15.15
N THR A 323 -3.08 14.09 -16.07
CA THR A 323 -3.82 14.18 -17.34
C THR A 323 -2.84 14.31 -18.51
N GLY A 324 -2.72 13.26 -19.31
CA GLY A 324 -1.72 13.19 -20.39
C GLY A 324 -0.28 13.33 -19.87
N THR A 325 0.39 14.38 -20.32
CA THR A 325 1.78 14.75 -19.93
C THR A 325 1.84 15.69 -18.74
N GLU A 326 0.70 16.09 -18.17
CA GLU A 326 0.65 17.03 -17.05
C GLU A 326 0.32 16.30 -15.74
N LEU A 327 0.99 16.72 -14.66
CA LEU A 327 0.65 16.40 -13.28
C LEU A 327 0.13 17.67 -12.61
N TYR A 328 -1.02 17.60 -11.96
CA TYR A 328 -1.61 18.69 -11.18
C TYR A 328 -1.60 18.32 -9.70
N SER A 329 -1.39 19.32 -8.85
CA SER A 329 -1.80 19.33 -7.45
C SER A 329 -3.00 20.24 -7.32
N ILE A 330 -4.10 19.70 -6.78
CA ILE A 330 -5.33 20.45 -6.51
C ILE A 330 -5.74 20.22 -5.05
N PRO A 331 -6.48 21.15 -4.43
CA PRO A 331 -7.00 20.95 -3.09
C PRO A 331 -8.01 19.79 -3.06
N LEU A 332 -8.06 19.06 -1.94
CA LEU A 332 -9.04 17.99 -1.70
C LEU A 332 -10.45 18.52 -1.47
N ASP A 333 -10.55 19.72 -0.89
CA ASP A 333 -11.80 20.42 -0.70
C ASP A 333 -11.88 21.62 -1.63
N ASP A 334 -13.09 21.93 -2.07
CA ASP A 334 -13.36 23.06 -2.94
C ASP A 334 -13.20 24.39 -2.18
N PRO A 335 -12.24 25.26 -2.53
CA PRO A 335 -11.90 26.42 -1.70
C PRO A 335 -13.00 27.47 -1.55
N ASP A 336 -13.88 27.62 -2.54
CA ASP A 336 -14.98 28.61 -2.53
C ASP A 336 -16.39 27.97 -2.48
N GLY A 337 -16.47 26.65 -2.61
CA GLY A 337 -17.71 25.89 -2.42
C GLY A 337 -18.72 26.03 -3.56
N ASP A 338 -18.29 26.41 -4.76
CA ASP A 338 -19.14 26.50 -5.95
C ASP A 338 -19.34 25.15 -6.67
N GLY A 339 -18.63 24.10 -6.23
CA GLY A 339 -18.65 22.76 -6.78
C GLY A 339 -17.67 22.55 -7.94
N VAL A 340 -16.76 23.49 -8.21
CA VAL A 340 -15.82 23.45 -9.32
C VAL A 340 -14.44 23.97 -8.90
N ILE A 341 -13.46 23.08 -8.86
CA ILE A 341 -12.06 23.49 -8.76
C ILE A 341 -11.59 23.98 -10.13
N SER A 342 -11.40 25.28 -10.27
CA SER A 342 -10.98 25.95 -11.50
C SER A 342 -9.47 25.87 -11.74
N ASN A 343 -9.09 25.71 -13.00
CA ASN A 343 -7.72 25.81 -13.49
C ASN A 343 -7.59 27.07 -14.36
N PRO A 344 -6.67 28.01 -14.06
CA PRO A 344 -5.61 27.96 -13.05
C PRO A 344 -5.99 28.55 -11.67
N GLY A 345 -7.22 29.03 -11.49
CA GLY A 345 -7.63 29.82 -10.33
C GLY A 345 -7.41 29.15 -8.97
N GLN A 346 -7.77 27.87 -8.84
CA GLN A 346 -7.83 27.15 -7.56
C GLN A 346 -6.87 25.94 -7.46
N ILE A 347 -6.15 25.56 -8.52
CA ILE A 347 -5.10 24.53 -8.39
C ILE A 347 -3.95 25.02 -7.49
N ASP A 348 -3.21 24.12 -6.85
CA ASP A 348 -1.98 24.48 -6.14
C ASP A 348 -0.86 24.74 -7.17
N TRP A 349 -0.61 23.74 -8.01
CA TRP A 349 0.41 23.80 -9.06
C TRP A 349 0.19 22.74 -10.15
N LYS A 350 0.90 22.88 -11.27
CA LYS A 350 1.00 21.90 -12.35
C LYS A 350 2.47 21.68 -12.77
N PHE A 351 2.78 20.51 -13.30
CA PHE A 351 4.10 20.10 -13.77
C PHE A 351 4.01 19.36 -15.11
N SER A 352 4.76 19.80 -16.11
CA SER A 352 4.82 19.17 -17.44
C SER A 352 5.91 18.10 -17.52
N MET A 353 5.52 16.84 -17.66
CA MET A 353 6.40 15.67 -17.72
C MET A 353 6.94 15.38 -19.13
N GLY A 354 7.36 16.43 -19.85
CA GLY A 354 7.85 16.34 -21.21
C GLY A 354 6.75 16.19 -22.27
N THR A 355 7.14 15.88 -23.50
CA THR A 355 6.22 15.79 -24.65
C THR A 355 5.97 14.35 -25.07
N TRP A 356 4.73 14.03 -25.45
CA TRP A 356 4.36 12.77 -26.09
C TRP A 356 3.72 13.05 -27.46
N SER A 357 4.17 12.35 -28.50
CA SER A 357 3.66 12.50 -29.87
C SER A 357 2.85 11.29 -30.37
N GLY A 358 2.45 10.38 -29.47
CA GLY A 358 1.68 9.19 -29.81
C GLY A 358 0.17 9.42 -29.80
N SER A 359 -0.59 8.41 -30.24
CA SER A 359 -2.07 8.42 -30.25
C SER A 359 -2.68 8.61 -28.85
N ARG A 360 -3.86 9.26 -28.78
CA ARG A 360 -4.71 9.38 -27.56
C ARG A 360 -4.90 8.04 -26.84
N TYR A 361 -4.98 6.93 -27.58
CA TYR A 361 -5.13 5.59 -26.99
C TYR A 361 -3.83 5.00 -26.45
N ALA A 362 -2.67 5.45 -26.93
CA ALA A 362 -1.38 5.06 -26.35
C ALA A 362 -1.17 5.69 -24.95
N LEU A 363 -1.87 6.79 -24.64
CA LEU A 363 -1.98 7.36 -23.29
C LEU A 363 -2.79 6.48 -22.33
N ALA A 364 -3.49 5.44 -22.80
CA ALA A 364 -4.12 4.47 -21.91
C ALA A 364 -3.08 3.65 -21.10
N LEU A 365 -1.79 3.76 -21.40
CA LEU A 365 -0.68 3.11 -20.69
C LEU A 365 0.04 4.13 -19.78
N VAL A 366 -0.69 4.75 -18.85
CA VAL A 366 -0.11 5.70 -17.89
C VAL A 366 -0.09 5.13 -16.48
N GLY A 367 1.04 5.34 -15.80
CA GLY A 367 1.17 5.07 -14.37
C GLY A 367 0.48 6.15 -13.55
N SER A 368 0.00 5.78 -12.36
CA SER A 368 -0.58 6.74 -11.41
C SER A 368 0.52 7.43 -10.60
N PRO A 369 0.29 8.67 -10.09
CA PRO A 369 1.18 9.27 -9.10
C PRO A 369 1.21 8.44 -7.83
N ALA A 370 2.36 8.40 -7.16
CA ALA A 370 2.50 7.88 -5.80
C ALA A 370 3.10 8.95 -4.89
N VAL A 371 2.72 8.99 -3.62
CA VAL A 371 3.17 10.00 -2.67
C VAL A 371 3.95 9.33 -1.54
N ALA A 372 5.16 9.82 -1.29
CA ALA A 372 5.95 9.43 -0.14
C ALA A 372 6.57 10.66 0.52
N GLY A 373 6.21 10.89 1.78
CA GLY A 373 6.62 12.09 2.53
C GLY A 373 6.27 13.37 1.78
N ASN A 374 7.31 14.14 1.43
CA ASN A 374 7.19 15.46 0.81
C ASN A 374 7.21 15.43 -0.73
N PHE A 375 7.13 14.25 -1.35
CA PHE A 375 7.32 14.11 -2.79
C PHE A 375 6.22 13.29 -3.46
N VAL A 376 5.94 13.63 -4.72
CA VAL A 376 5.11 12.88 -5.65
C VAL A 376 6.02 12.22 -6.69
N TYR A 377 5.81 10.94 -6.94
CA TYR A 377 6.56 10.14 -7.89
C TYR A 377 5.66 9.79 -9.06
N ILE A 378 6.11 10.08 -10.28
CA ILE A 378 5.31 9.83 -11.48
C ILE A 378 6.17 9.47 -12.68
N GLY A 379 5.83 8.34 -13.30
CA GLY A 379 6.46 7.88 -14.53
C GLY A 379 5.87 8.58 -15.76
N SER A 380 6.72 8.89 -16.74
CA SER A 380 6.30 9.51 -17.99
C SER A 380 6.66 8.68 -19.21
N HIS A 381 5.94 8.96 -20.29
CA HIS A 381 6.17 8.35 -21.60
C HIS A 381 7.44 8.85 -22.29
N ASP A 382 8.02 9.95 -21.83
CA ASP A 382 9.34 10.43 -22.26
C ASP A 382 10.50 9.52 -21.78
N GLY A 383 10.17 8.50 -20.97
CA GLY A 383 11.08 7.49 -20.46
C GLY A 383 11.76 7.84 -19.14
N TYR A 384 11.28 8.88 -18.44
CA TYR A 384 11.77 9.27 -17.13
C TYR A 384 10.77 8.98 -16.01
N LEU A 385 11.31 8.78 -14.81
CA LEU A 385 10.58 8.90 -13.55
C LEU A 385 10.90 10.28 -12.94
N TYR A 386 9.87 10.97 -12.47
CA TYR A 386 9.98 12.26 -11.82
C TYR A 386 9.67 12.14 -10.33
N LYS A 387 10.52 12.73 -9.48
CA LYS A 387 10.26 13.01 -8.07
C LYS A 387 10.01 14.51 -7.93
N VAL A 388 8.76 14.87 -7.70
CA VAL A 388 8.25 16.25 -7.69
C VAL A 388 7.98 16.68 -6.24
N PRO A 389 8.53 17.80 -5.77
CA PRO A 389 8.20 18.35 -4.45
C PRO A 389 6.70 18.66 -4.32
N ARG A 390 6.13 18.39 -3.15
CA ARG A 390 4.71 18.71 -2.85
C ARG A 390 4.47 20.18 -2.50
N THR A 391 5.54 20.88 -2.13
CA THR A 391 5.52 22.32 -1.84
C THR A 391 5.18 23.10 -3.10
N ASP A 392 4.45 24.20 -2.92
CA ASP A 392 4.12 25.05 -4.05
C ASP A 392 5.40 25.67 -4.63
N PRO A 393 5.45 25.93 -5.95
CA PRO A 393 6.55 26.65 -6.57
C PRO A 393 6.57 28.11 -6.08
N THR A 394 7.44 28.93 -6.67
CA THR A 394 7.57 30.35 -6.30
C THR A 394 6.20 31.03 -6.18
N PRO A 395 5.89 31.72 -5.06
CA PRO A 395 4.57 32.30 -4.82
C PRO A 395 4.06 33.13 -6.01
N GLY A 396 2.91 32.75 -6.56
CA GLY A 396 2.28 33.42 -7.70
C GLY A 396 2.49 32.73 -9.06
N ASP A 397 3.52 31.89 -9.22
CA ASP A 397 3.61 30.95 -10.33
C ASP A 397 3.07 29.59 -9.86
N LYS A 398 2.12 29.03 -10.61
CA LYS A 398 1.54 27.69 -10.34
C LYS A 398 2.14 26.64 -11.26
N THR A 399 3.19 26.97 -12.01
CA THR A 399 3.87 26.05 -12.93
C THR A 399 5.19 25.63 -12.33
N MET A 400 5.28 24.35 -11.97
CA MET A 400 6.51 23.70 -11.54
C MET A 400 7.39 23.41 -12.75
N THR A 401 8.68 23.73 -12.65
CA THR A 401 9.68 23.45 -13.68
C THR A 401 10.70 22.40 -13.23
N LEU A 402 11.54 21.91 -14.14
CA LEU A 402 12.66 21.02 -13.77
C LEU A 402 13.67 21.68 -12.81
N ALA A 403 13.77 23.02 -12.83
CA ALA A 403 14.62 23.75 -11.90
C ALA A 403 14.02 23.79 -10.49
N ASP A 404 12.69 23.88 -10.37
CA ASP A 404 12.00 23.84 -9.07
C ASP A 404 12.06 22.44 -8.44
N LEU A 405 12.09 21.38 -9.26
CA LEU A 405 12.37 20.04 -8.77
C LEU A 405 13.70 19.99 -8.02
N SER A 406 14.78 20.48 -8.63
CA SER A 406 16.12 20.37 -8.03
C SER A 406 16.27 21.23 -6.78
N THR A 407 15.68 22.43 -6.73
CA THR A 407 15.71 23.30 -5.54
C THR A 407 14.86 22.74 -4.40
N GLY A 408 13.75 22.05 -4.71
CA GLY A 408 12.88 21.40 -3.72
C GLY A 408 13.32 20.00 -3.30
N GLY A 409 14.50 19.53 -3.71
CA GLY A 409 15.03 18.20 -3.36
C GLY A 409 14.42 17.04 -4.17
N GLY A 410 13.69 17.35 -5.23
CA GLY A 410 13.22 16.41 -6.24
C GLY A 410 14.26 16.15 -7.34
N TRP A 411 13.92 15.26 -8.27
CA TRP A 411 14.80 14.89 -9.38
C TRP A 411 14.03 14.34 -10.57
N ARG A 412 14.73 14.28 -11.71
CA ARG A 412 14.38 13.44 -12.86
C ARG A 412 15.40 12.32 -12.94
N SER A 413 14.94 11.08 -13.12
CA SER A 413 15.82 9.92 -13.20
C SER A 413 16.75 9.97 -14.42
N GLN A 414 17.66 9.00 -14.52
CA GLN A 414 18.21 8.61 -15.82
C GLN A 414 17.12 8.04 -16.74
N LEU A 415 17.40 7.95 -18.04
CA LEU A 415 16.47 7.39 -19.02
C LEU A 415 16.23 5.90 -18.75
N LEU A 416 14.97 5.50 -18.57
CA LEU A 416 14.58 4.15 -18.14
C LEU A 416 14.16 3.25 -19.31
N GLY A 417 14.97 3.12 -20.36
CA GLY A 417 14.85 2.06 -21.38
C GLY A 417 13.50 1.93 -22.13
N GLY A 418 12.54 2.82 -21.92
CA GLY A 418 11.17 2.70 -22.41
C GLY A 418 10.23 3.65 -21.66
N TRP A 419 8.93 3.61 -21.97
CA TRP A 419 7.91 4.40 -21.30
C TRP A 419 7.70 3.91 -19.87
N VAL A 420 7.66 4.84 -18.92
CA VAL A 420 7.46 4.55 -17.49
C VAL A 420 5.96 4.60 -17.20
N ALA A 421 5.29 3.49 -17.50
CA ALA A 421 3.84 3.34 -17.44
C ALA A 421 3.31 2.63 -16.18
N SER A 422 4.21 2.17 -15.31
CA SER A 422 3.84 1.55 -14.03
C SER A 422 3.74 2.61 -12.92
N THR A 423 2.83 2.44 -11.97
CA THR A 423 2.81 3.25 -10.74
C THR A 423 4.06 2.92 -9.90
N PRO A 424 4.86 3.91 -9.49
CA PRO A 424 6.07 3.66 -8.69
C PRO A 424 5.73 3.32 -7.23
N VAL A 425 6.58 2.51 -6.59
CA VAL A 425 6.50 2.19 -5.16
C VAL A 425 7.73 2.71 -4.44
N VAL A 426 7.55 3.46 -3.36
CA VAL A 426 8.64 4.03 -2.57
C VAL A 426 8.71 3.32 -1.22
N SER A 427 9.85 2.71 -0.90
CA SER A 427 10.06 2.02 0.37
C SER A 427 11.53 2.00 0.74
N GLN A 428 11.83 2.29 2.01
CA GLN A 428 13.18 2.18 2.60
C GLN A 428 14.29 2.85 1.77
N GLY A 429 14.07 4.09 1.33
CA GLY A 429 15.05 4.85 0.55
C GLY A 429 15.22 4.38 -0.90
N ALA A 430 14.30 3.54 -1.41
CA ALA A 430 14.32 3.06 -2.78
C ALA A 430 12.98 3.32 -3.48
N VAL A 431 13.06 3.45 -4.81
CA VAL A 431 11.89 3.55 -5.69
C VAL A 431 11.89 2.38 -6.67
N TYR A 432 10.80 1.62 -6.69
CA TYR A 432 10.60 0.48 -7.58
C TYR A 432 9.63 0.88 -8.68
N VAL A 433 10.01 0.68 -9.93
CA VAL A 433 9.16 1.06 -11.07
C VAL A 433 9.42 0.18 -12.29
N GLY A 434 8.33 -0.17 -12.99
CA GLY A 434 8.38 -0.82 -14.29
C GLY A 434 8.41 0.19 -15.44
N ALA A 435 9.31 -0.02 -16.39
CA ALA A 435 9.29 0.64 -17.69
C ALA A 435 9.14 -0.42 -18.78
N ASP A 436 8.47 -0.07 -19.86
CA ASP A 436 8.23 -1.00 -20.98
C ASP A 436 8.54 -0.33 -22.32
N SER A 437 8.81 -1.13 -23.33
CA SER A 437 9.08 -0.70 -24.69
C SER A 437 8.39 -1.65 -25.65
N ALA A 438 8.54 -1.44 -26.96
CA ALA A 438 7.89 -2.32 -27.93
C ALA A 438 8.38 -3.78 -27.81
N THR A 439 9.60 -3.98 -27.30
CA THR A 439 10.34 -5.25 -27.37
C THR A 439 10.97 -5.69 -26.05
N SER A 440 10.89 -4.89 -24.99
CA SER A 440 11.47 -5.22 -23.68
C SER A 440 10.75 -4.51 -22.53
N GLY A 441 10.55 -5.22 -21.43
CA GLY A 441 10.08 -4.68 -20.16
C GLY A 441 11.17 -4.75 -19.10
N ARG A 442 11.24 -3.78 -18.19
CA ARG A 442 12.28 -3.72 -17.14
C ARG A 442 11.71 -3.25 -15.81
N LEU A 443 12.03 -3.99 -14.75
CA LEU A 443 11.81 -3.54 -13.37
C LEU A 443 13.10 -2.89 -12.89
N TYR A 444 13.01 -1.65 -12.40
CA TYR A 444 14.13 -0.94 -11.81
C TYR A 444 13.93 -0.76 -10.31
N ARG A 445 15.04 -0.80 -9.57
CA ARG A 445 15.16 -0.18 -8.25
C ARG A 445 16.08 1.03 -8.34
N LEU A 446 15.57 2.20 -8.02
CA LEU A 446 16.31 3.44 -7.97
C LEU A 446 16.59 3.80 -6.51
N ASP A 447 17.75 4.41 -6.28
CA ASP A 447 18.02 5.11 -5.03
C ASP A 447 17.15 6.36 -4.96
N ASP A 448 16.38 6.53 -3.89
CA ASP A 448 15.40 7.61 -3.76
C ASP A 448 16.06 9.00 -3.60
N SER A 449 17.30 9.06 -3.13
CA SER A 449 17.99 10.33 -2.96
C SER A 449 18.47 10.91 -4.29
N SER A 450 18.80 10.05 -5.26
CA SER A 450 19.47 10.43 -6.51
C SER A 450 18.69 10.13 -7.78
N GLY A 451 17.70 9.24 -7.75
CA GLY A 451 17.00 8.77 -8.95
C GLY A 451 17.86 7.88 -9.86
N ILE A 452 18.97 7.34 -9.34
CA ILE A 452 19.89 6.47 -10.08
C ILE A 452 19.49 5.01 -9.84
N ALA A 453 19.40 4.21 -10.91
CA ALA A 453 19.11 2.78 -10.78
C ALA A 453 20.28 2.05 -10.11
N THR A 454 19.96 1.30 -9.06
CA THR A 454 20.88 0.47 -8.28
C THR A 454 20.90 -0.97 -8.76
N TRP A 455 19.76 -1.46 -9.26
CA TRP A 455 19.66 -2.70 -10.02
C TRP A 455 18.46 -2.64 -10.98
N LEU A 456 18.47 -3.54 -11.95
CA LEU A 456 17.34 -3.78 -12.85
C LEU A 456 17.19 -5.27 -13.14
N VAL A 457 15.98 -5.66 -13.57
CA VAL A 457 15.67 -6.99 -14.09
C VAL A 457 14.97 -6.85 -15.44
N ASP A 458 15.45 -7.59 -16.43
CA ASP A 458 14.91 -7.60 -17.79
C ASP A 458 13.81 -8.66 -17.98
N PHE A 459 12.79 -8.28 -18.73
CA PHE A 459 11.64 -9.08 -19.13
C PHE A 459 11.38 -8.89 -20.63
N TYR A 460 10.61 -9.80 -21.21
CA TYR A 460 10.06 -9.55 -22.55
C TYR A 460 9.06 -8.39 -22.50
N ARG A 461 8.16 -8.37 -21.50
CA ARG A 461 7.20 -7.29 -21.24
C ARG A 461 6.80 -7.23 -19.75
N LEU A 462 6.42 -6.04 -19.28
CA LEU A 462 5.80 -5.81 -17.98
C LEU A 462 4.36 -5.28 -18.08
N GLY A 463 4.00 -4.70 -19.22
CA GLY A 463 2.77 -3.97 -19.39
C GLY A 463 2.73 -2.75 -18.46
N VAL A 464 1.65 -2.62 -17.69
CA VAL A 464 1.43 -1.53 -16.73
C VAL A 464 1.36 -2.03 -15.29
N SER A 465 1.79 -3.27 -15.04
CA SER A 465 1.75 -3.85 -13.69
C SER A 465 2.60 -3.03 -12.73
N ALA A 466 1.98 -2.51 -11.69
CA ALA A 466 2.71 -1.80 -10.66
C ALA A 466 3.28 -2.80 -9.64
N PRO A 467 4.55 -2.61 -9.21
CA PRO A 467 5.17 -3.48 -8.22
C PRO A 467 4.43 -3.40 -6.87
N VAL A 468 4.65 -4.42 -6.03
CA VAL A 468 4.25 -4.43 -4.62
C VAL A 468 5.47 -4.77 -3.78
N VAL A 469 5.68 -4.06 -2.67
CA VAL A 469 6.85 -4.27 -1.80
C VAL A 469 6.42 -4.66 -0.40
N ALA A 470 6.99 -5.75 0.14
CA ALA A 470 6.72 -6.22 1.50
C ALA A 470 7.84 -7.13 1.98
N ALA A 471 8.16 -7.10 3.28
CA ALA A 471 9.12 -8.00 3.94
C ALA A 471 10.44 -8.23 3.15
N GLY A 472 11.03 -7.13 2.65
CA GLY A 472 12.28 -7.17 1.88
C GLY A 472 12.17 -7.79 0.48
N LYS A 473 10.96 -7.89 -0.08
CA LYS A 473 10.68 -8.46 -1.40
C LYS A 473 9.92 -7.48 -2.30
N VAL A 474 10.13 -7.61 -3.60
CA VAL A 474 9.39 -6.91 -4.65
C VAL A 474 8.65 -7.94 -5.48
N PHE A 475 7.33 -7.80 -5.59
CA PHE A 475 6.48 -8.65 -6.40
C PHE A 475 6.04 -7.90 -7.65
N ILE A 476 6.10 -8.56 -8.82
CA ILE A 476 5.60 -7.99 -10.06
C ILE A 476 5.02 -9.05 -11.00
N MET A 477 3.95 -8.72 -11.72
CA MET A 477 3.49 -9.51 -12.84
C MET A 477 4.36 -9.22 -14.07
N ASN A 478 4.81 -10.25 -14.77
CA ASN A 478 5.77 -10.11 -15.86
C ASN A 478 5.65 -11.21 -16.91
N ARG A 479 6.19 -10.95 -18.10
CA ARG A 479 6.43 -11.95 -19.13
C ARG A 479 7.94 -12.16 -19.26
N PRO A 480 8.49 -13.27 -18.74
CA PRO A 480 9.93 -13.53 -18.81
C PRO A 480 10.39 -13.67 -20.26
N THR A 481 11.69 -13.46 -20.49
CA THR A 481 12.32 -13.58 -21.82
C THR A 481 12.42 -15.02 -22.30
N SER A 482 12.41 -15.99 -21.37
CA SER A 482 12.60 -17.42 -21.64
C SER A 482 11.34 -18.12 -22.16
N THR A 483 10.15 -17.59 -21.91
CA THR A 483 8.88 -18.24 -22.26
C THR A 483 7.84 -17.20 -22.65
N PRO A 484 6.91 -17.51 -23.57
CA PRO A 484 5.82 -16.60 -23.92
C PRO A 484 4.75 -16.46 -22.82
N SER A 485 4.95 -17.07 -21.65
CA SER A 485 3.96 -17.19 -20.57
C SER A 485 3.96 -16.03 -19.59
N HIS A 486 2.86 -15.83 -18.86
CA HIS A 486 2.74 -14.78 -17.85
C HIS A 486 3.01 -15.32 -16.46
N ASN A 487 3.81 -14.60 -15.69
CA ASN A 487 4.26 -14.99 -14.37
C ASN A 487 3.98 -13.91 -13.32
N VAL A 488 3.88 -14.34 -12.07
CA VAL A 488 4.19 -13.50 -10.91
C VAL A 488 5.57 -13.89 -10.44
N SER A 489 6.44 -12.91 -10.23
CA SER A 489 7.79 -13.13 -9.73
C SER A 489 8.06 -12.30 -8.48
N ALA A 490 8.80 -12.88 -7.56
CA ALA A 490 9.30 -12.23 -6.36
C ALA A 490 10.81 -12.05 -6.45
N TYR A 491 11.29 -10.85 -6.14
CA TYR A 491 12.70 -10.48 -6.13
C TYR A 491 13.10 -10.00 -4.74
N ASN A 492 14.35 -10.24 -4.36
CA ASN A 492 14.92 -9.60 -3.18
C ASN A 492 14.99 -8.09 -3.41
N ALA A 493 14.41 -7.31 -2.51
CA ALA A 493 14.29 -5.86 -2.66
C ALA A 493 15.63 -5.13 -2.66
N THR A 494 16.66 -5.68 -2.01
CA THR A 494 17.99 -5.08 -1.91
C THR A 494 18.87 -5.47 -3.09
N SER A 495 18.93 -6.77 -3.43
CA SER A 495 19.87 -7.29 -4.44
C SER A 495 19.29 -7.41 -5.85
N GLY A 496 17.97 -7.43 -6.01
CA GLY A 496 17.31 -7.72 -7.28
C GLY A 496 17.38 -9.20 -7.70
N SER A 497 17.88 -10.10 -6.83
CA SER A 497 17.92 -11.53 -7.14
C SER A 497 16.52 -12.14 -7.15
N LEU A 498 16.22 -12.95 -8.17
CA LEU A 498 14.98 -13.73 -8.23
C LEU A 498 14.90 -14.69 -7.03
N LEU A 499 13.82 -14.61 -6.26
CA LEU A 499 13.53 -15.54 -5.16
C LEU A 499 12.70 -16.71 -5.65
N TRP A 500 11.61 -16.40 -6.35
CA TRP A 500 10.76 -17.38 -6.99
C TRP A 500 9.98 -16.76 -8.14
N SER A 501 9.54 -17.60 -9.07
CA SER A 501 8.58 -17.24 -10.11
C SER A 501 7.49 -18.30 -10.20
N LYS A 502 6.28 -17.86 -10.52
CA LYS A 502 5.13 -18.73 -10.70
C LYS A 502 4.50 -18.46 -12.03
N LEU A 503 4.36 -19.52 -12.83
CA LEU A 503 3.52 -19.51 -14.01
C LEU A 503 2.08 -19.26 -13.57
N VAL A 504 1.49 -18.18 -14.06
CA VAL A 504 0.07 -17.87 -13.87
C VAL A 504 -0.73 -18.35 -15.08
N HIS A 505 -0.13 -18.30 -16.27
CA HIS A 505 -0.78 -18.78 -17.48
C HIS A 505 0.19 -19.10 -18.64
N SER A 506 -0.09 -20.18 -19.37
CA SER A 506 0.69 -20.65 -20.51
C SER A 506 -0.08 -20.56 -21.84
N GLN A 507 -0.14 -19.40 -22.50
CA GLN A 507 -0.43 -19.31 -23.96
C GLN A 507 0.30 -18.15 -24.65
N SER A 508 0.31 -18.20 -25.99
CA SER A 508 1.28 -17.63 -26.92
C SER A 508 0.90 -16.28 -27.56
N SER A 509 -0.31 -15.76 -27.38
CA SER A 509 -0.69 -14.48 -27.99
C SER A 509 -0.30 -13.28 -27.12
N ASN A 510 -0.18 -12.12 -27.76
CA ASN A 510 0.39 -10.84 -27.29
C ASN A 510 -0.41 -10.16 -26.15
N SER A 511 -0.83 -10.95 -25.16
CA SER A 511 -1.75 -10.58 -24.09
C SER A 511 -1.11 -9.60 -23.11
N SER A 512 -1.82 -8.51 -22.83
CA SER A 512 -1.39 -7.45 -21.92
C SER A 512 -1.46 -7.91 -20.47
N ILE A 513 -0.33 -7.85 -19.76
CA ILE A 513 -0.28 -7.94 -18.30
C ILE A 513 -0.72 -6.60 -17.73
N GLY A 514 -1.71 -6.59 -16.83
CA GLY A 514 -2.37 -5.32 -16.51
C GLY A 514 -2.93 -5.12 -15.12
N GLY A 515 -2.90 -6.10 -14.21
CA GLY A 515 -3.35 -5.92 -12.83
C GLY A 515 -2.22 -5.48 -11.89
N SER A 516 -2.53 -4.65 -10.89
CA SER A 516 -1.69 -4.56 -9.69
C SER A 516 -2.06 -5.70 -8.75
N MET A 517 -1.15 -6.11 -7.88
CA MET A 517 -1.41 -7.13 -6.87
C MET A 517 -1.84 -6.49 -5.55
N ALA A 518 -2.42 -7.30 -4.66
CA ALA A 518 -2.72 -6.92 -3.29
C ALA A 518 -1.97 -7.85 -2.32
N LEU A 519 -1.42 -7.31 -1.23
CA LEU A 519 -0.66 -8.11 -0.26
C LEU A 519 -1.09 -7.80 1.18
N THR A 520 -1.74 -8.78 1.82
CA THR A 520 -2.32 -8.68 3.16
C THR A 520 -2.28 -10.04 3.89
N GLY A 521 -2.14 -10.07 5.22
CA GLY A 521 -2.19 -11.31 6.01
C GLY A 521 -1.25 -12.44 5.54
N GLY A 522 -0.10 -12.11 4.95
CA GLY A 522 0.82 -13.09 4.34
C GLY A 522 0.40 -13.61 2.96
N TYR A 523 -0.76 -13.22 2.46
CA TYR A 523 -1.26 -13.56 1.13
C TYR A 523 -0.85 -12.51 0.11
N LEU A 524 -0.38 -12.97 -1.04
CA LEU A 524 -0.28 -12.19 -2.26
C LEU A 524 -1.45 -12.59 -3.19
N PHE A 525 -2.35 -11.65 -3.44
CA PHE A 525 -3.48 -11.79 -4.35
C PHE A 525 -3.17 -11.15 -5.69
N ALA A 526 -3.51 -11.86 -6.75
CA ALA A 526 -3.30 -11.42 -8.12
C ALA A 526 -4.44 -11.89 -9.00
N SER A 527 -4.80 -11.06 -9.97
CA SER A 527 -5.76 -11.39 -11.02
C SER A 527 -5.18 -11.12 -12.41
N ASN A 528 -5.60 -11.88 -13.42
CA ASN A 528 -5.27 -11.62 -14.81
C ASN A 528 -6.48 -11.13 -15.62
N GLY A 529 -6.22 -10.27 -16.61
CA GLY A 529 -7.16 -9.91 -17.67
C GLY A 529 -6.74 -10.57 -18.98
N PHE A 530 -7.67 -11.18 -19.71
CA PHE A 530 -7.39 -11.93 -20.94
C PHE A 530 -7.57 -11.04 -22.19
N GLN A 531 -6.84 -11.34 -23.27
CA GLN A 531 -6.88 -10.56 -24.53
C GLN A 531 -7.33 -11.38 -25.76
N ASP A 532 -7.56 -12.69 -25.66
CA ASP A 532 -7.88 -13.51 -26.85
C ASP A 532 -9.39 -13.63 -27.09
N CYS A 533 -9.97 -12.61 -27.73
CA CYS A 533 -11.37 -12.59 -28.16
C CYS A 533 -11.52 -13.06 -29.62
N SER A 534 -10.84 -14.13 -30.04
CA SER A 534 -11.11 -14.70 -31.37
C SER A 534 -12.38 -15.57 -31.32
N ALA A 535 -13.30 -15.35 -32.28
CA ALA A 535 -14.57 -16.08 -32.42
C ALA A 535 -14.41 -17.61 -32.61
N THR A 536 -13.17 -18.10 -32.65
CA THR A 536 -12.79 -19.49 -32.88
C THR A 536 -12.69 -20.30 -31.58
N TYR A 537 -12.65 -19.66 -30.40
CA TYR A 537 -12.62 -20.34 -29.09
C TYR A 537 -13.66 -19.75 -28.11
N PRO A 538 -14.95 -20.13 -28.23
CA PRO A 538 -16.02 -19.60 -27.37
C PRO A 538 -15.94 -20.00 -25.88
N GLY A 539 -14.85 -20.62 -25.41
CA GLY A 539 -14.77 -21.25 -24.08
C GLY A 539 -13.61 -20.81 -23.17
N ASP A 540 -12.67 -19.98 -23.64
CA ASP A 540 -11.36 -19.82 -22.95
C ASP A 540 -11.13 -18.45 -22.28
N SER A 541 -12.12 -17.55 -22.28
CA SER A 541 -12.03 -16.27 -21.54
C SER A 541 -12.23 -16.48 -20.05
N ILE A 542 -11.19 -16.96 -19.37
CA ILE A 542 -11.19 -17.26 -17.95
C ILE A 542 -10.38 -16.16 -17.23
N ALA A 543 -11.05 -15.31 -16.46
CA ALA A 543 -10.33 -14.51 -15.46
C ALA A 543 -9.92 -15.42 -14.30
N TYR A 544 -8.66 -15.33 -13.90
CA TYR A 544 -8.08 -16.09 -12.79
C TYR A 544 -7.85 -15.14 -11.62
N LEU A 545 -8.33 -15.54 -10.44
CA LEU A 545 -7.93 -14.95 -9.16
C LEU A 545 -7.17 -16.03 -8.39
N PHE A 546 -6.00 -15.70 -7.87
CA PHE A 546 -5.23 -16.63 -7.07
C PHE A 546 -4.57 -15.95 -5.89
N ALA A 547 -4.30 -16.77 -4.87
CA ALA A 547 -3.60 -16.37 -3.67
C ALA A 547 -2.34 -17.23 -3.49
N ILE A 548 -1.21 -16.57 -3.22
CA ILE A 548 0.07 -17.20 -2.87
C ILE A 548 0.32 -16.91 -1.39
N LYS A 549 0.61 -17.96 -0.62
CA LYS A 549 0.98 -17.87 0.80
C LYS A 549 1.89 -19.05 1.14
N ASP A 550 2.78 -18.85 2.10
CA ASP A 550 3.58 -19.95 2.64
C ASP A 550 2.66 -20.99 3.35
N PRO A 551 2.98 -22.29 3.32
CA PRO A 551 2.12 -23.37 3.83
C PRO A 551 1.76 -23.29 5.31
#